data_AF-A0A1M7DMF6-F1
#
_entry.id   AF-A0A1M7DMF6-F1
#
_cell.length_a   1.000
_cell.length_b   1.000
_cell.length_c   1.000
_cell.angle_alpha   90.00
_cell.angle_beta   90.00
_cell.angle_gamma   90.00
#
_symmetry.space_group_name_H-M   'P 1'
#
loop_
_entity.id
_entity.type
_entity.pdbx_description
1 polymer ?
#
loop_
_entity_poly.entity_id
_entity_poly.type
_entity_poly.pdbx_seq_one_letter_code
_entity_poly.pdbx_strand_id
1 'polypeptide(L)'
;MPRKGITGHDEWVVTEALATALVALEQLPPQHQPRAHMDDVRKLLAASCQHGTVNLHLAQAKCRLFPDLDPATVYQEYGLGDGQG
;
A
#
# COMPACT_ATOMS: atom_id res chain seq x y z
N MET A 1 -15.10 -3.96 23.52
CA MET A 1 -15.29 -5.40 23.23
C MET A 1 -14.61 -5.69 21.90
N PRO A 2 -13.54 -6.50 21.83
CA PRO A 2 -12.94 -6.85 20.54
C PRO A 2 -13.98 -7.64 19.71
N ARG A 3 -14.19 -7.23 18.45
CA ARG A 3 -15.13 -7.91 17.55
C ARG A 3 -14.62 -9.34 17.31
N LYS A 4 -15.40 -10.33 17.71
CA LYS A 4 -15.12 -11.76 17.51
C LYS A 4 -14.88 -12.00 16.02
N GLY A 5 -13.64 -12.32 15.63
CA GLY A 5 -13.31 -12.81 14.29
C GLY A 5 -12.31 -11.98 13.47
N ILE A 6 -11.91 -10.78 13.91
CA ILE A 6 -10.82 -10.03 13.27
C ILE A 6 -9.55 -10.29 14.08
N THR A 7 -8.70 -11.18 13.58
CA THR A 7 -7.34 -11.39 14.07
C THR A 7 -6.40 -10.35 13.46
N GLY A 8 -5.19 -10.17 13.97
CA GLY A 8 -4.19 -9.29 13.34
C GLY A 8 -3.87 -9.67 11.89
N HIS A 9 -4.19 -10.91 11.47
CA HIS A 9 -4.08 -11.36 10.09
C HIS A 9 -5.10 -10.67 9.17
N ASP A 10 -6.34 -10.48 9.63
CA ASP A 10 -7.39 -9.82 8.85
C ASP A 10 -7.04 -8.35 8.57
N GLU A 11 -6.47 -7.66 9.58
CA GLU A 11 -5.99 -6.28 9.44
C GLU A 11 -4.82 -6.17 8.44
N TRP A 12 -3.90 -7.13 8.48
CA TRP A 12 -2.81 -7.22 7.50
C TRP A 12 -3.34 -7.46 6.08
N VAL A 13 -4.30 -8.39 5.90
CA VAL A 13 -4.90 -8.67 4.58
C VAL A 13 -5.60 -7.44 4.02
N VAL A 14 -6.37 -6.70 4.84
CA VAL A 14 -7.04 -5.47 4.41
C VAL A 14 -6.01 -4.40 4.01
N THR A 15 -4.96 -4.23 4.81
CA THR A 15 -3.87 -3.30 4.51
C THR A 15 -3.22 -3.60 3.16
N GLU A 16 -2.89 -4.86 2.91
CA GLU A 16 -2.27 -5.28 1.65
C GLU A 16 -3.20 -5.13 0.45
N ALA A 17 -4.49 -5.42 0.62
CA ALA A 17 -5.50 -5.22 -0.42
C ALA A 17 -5.66 -3.73 -0.78
N LEU A 18 -5.70 -2.85 0.22
CA LEU A 18 -5.80 -1.39 0.01
C LEU A 18 -4.54 -0.84 -0.69
N ALA A 19 -3.35 -1.27 -0.27
CA ALA A 19 -2.10 -0.88 -0.92
C ALA A 19 -2.05 -1.34 -2.39
N THR A 20 -2.45 -2.59 -2.66
CA THR A 20 -2.51 -3.15 -4.02
C THR A 20 -3.52 -2.39 -4.88
N ALA A 21 -4.71 -2.09 -4.35
CA ALA A 21 -5.71 -1.31 -5.06
C ALA A 21 -5.19 0.09 -5.40
N LEU A 22 -4.53 0.77 -4.46
CA LEU A 22 -4.01 2.11 -4.69
C LEU A 22 -2.93 2.13 -5.79
N VAL A 23 -1.95 1.21 -5.72
CA VAL A 23 -0.91 1.09 -6.74
C VAL A 23 -1.52 0.78 -8.10
N ALA A 24 -2.48 -0.16 -8.20
CA ALA A 24 -3.13 -0.47 -9.46
C ALA A 24 -3.89 0.73 -10.04
N LEU A 25 -4.58 1.52 -9.21
CA LEU A 25 -5.28 2.73 -9.64
C LEU A 25 -4.33 3.82 -10.16
N GLU A 26 -3.13 3.94 -9.58
CA GLU A 26 -2.10 4.89 -10.03
C GLU A 26 -1.58 4.59 -11.44
N GLN A 27 -1.78 3.36 -11.95
CA GLN A 27 -1.34 2.94 -13.29
C GLN A 27 -2.37 3.24 -14.37
N LEU A 28 -3.59 3.62 -13.98
CA LEU A 28 -4.60 4.07 -14.93
C LEU A 28 -4.20 5.42 -15.53
N PRO A 29 -4.57 5.71 -16.79
CA PRO A 29 -4.41 7.03 -17.36
C PRO A 29 -5.08 8.09 -16.46
N PRO A 30 -4.51 9.31 -16.31
CA PRO A 30 -4.98 10.29 -15.34
C PRO A 30 -6.48 10.65 -15.41
N GLN A 31 -7.07 10.59 -16.60
CA GLN A 31 -8.50 10.84 -16.84
C GLN A 31 -9.43 9.72 -16.33
N HIS A 32 -8.90 8.52 -16.11
CA HIS A 32 -9.63 7.36 -15.62
C HIS A 32 -9.38 7.09 -14.13
N GLN A 33 -8.50 7.86 -13.49
CA GLN A 33 -8.20 7.71 -12.08
C GLN A 33 -9.38 8.23 -11.22
N PRO A 34 -10.01 7.38 -10.40
CA PRO A 34 -11.08 7.80 -9.51
C PRO A 34 -10.51 8.52 -8.28
N ARG A 35 -10.00 9.75 -8.46
CA ARG A 35 -9.22 10.49 -7.45
C ARG A 35 -9.85 10.56 -6.06
N ALA A 36 -11.16 10.77 -5.98
CA ALA A 36 -11.88 10.79 -4.71
C ALA A 36 -11.81 9.44 -3.98
N HIS A 37 -12.07 8.34 -4.69
CA HIS A 37 -11.96 6.99 -4.13
C HIS A 37 -10.50 6.64 -3.76
N MET A 38 -9.53 7.08 -4.56
CA MET A 38 -8.11 6.88 -4.25
C MET A 38 -7.69 7.60 -2.95
N ASP A 39 -8.20 8.82 -2.72
CA ASP A 39 -7.98 9.56 -1.48
C ASP A 39 -8.60 8.83 -0.28
N ASP A 40 -9.82 8.31 -0.41
CA ASP A 40 -10.47 7.51 0.63
C ASP A 40 -9.71 6.20 0.91
N VAL A 41 -9.27 5.49 -0.13
CA VAL A 41 -8.42 4.28 0.00
C VAL A 41 -7.12 4.62 0.73
N ARG A 42 -6.49 5.77 0.41
CA ARG A 42 -5.24 6.21 1.05
C ARG A 42 -5.46 6.53 2.54
N LYS A 43 -6.59 7.13 2.92
CA LYS A 43 -6.98 7.35 4.32
C LYS A 43 -7.25 6.04 5.06
N LEU A 44 -7.97 5.10 4.43
CA LEU A 44 -8.26 3.79 5.01
C LEU A 44 -6.97 2.99 5.23
N LEU A 45 -6.04 3.04 4.28
CA LEU A 45 -4.72 2.42 4.39
C LEU A 45 -3.93 3.03 5.55
N ALA A 46 -3.86 4.36 5.63
CA ALA A 46 -3.16 5.05 6.71
C ALA A 46 -3.76 4.74 8.10
N ALA A 47 -5.08 4.56 8.19
CA ALA A 47 -5.75 4.19 9.44
C ALA A 47 -5.55 2.71 9.84
N SER A 48 -5.25 1.84 8.86
CA SER A 48 -5.05 0.39 9.08
C SER A 48 -3.58 0.03 9.33
N CYS A 49 -2.64 0.88 8.93
CA CYS A 49 -1.21 0.68 9.12
C CYS A 49 -0.72 1.08 10.50
N GLN A 50 0.26 0.34 11.04
CA GLN A 50 1.12 0.86 12.11
C GLN A 50 1.87 2.10 11.60
N HIS A 51 2.06 3.12 12.45
CA HIS A 51 2.67 4.39 12.06
C HIS A 51 3.97 4.18 11.26
N GLY A 52 4.04 4.78 10.07
CA GLY A 52 5.22 4.75 9.21
C GLY A 52 5.33 3.55 8.25
N THR A 53 4.43 2.57 8.30
CA THR A 53 4.51 1.37 7.44
C THR A 53 3.76 1.47 6.11
N VAL A 54 2.98 2.53 5.88
CA VAL A 54 2.22 2.73 4.63
C VAL A 54 3.09 2.59 3.39
N ASN A 55 4.25 3.25 3.37
CA ASN A 55 5.18 3.20 2.24
C ASN A 55 5.73 1.78 2.01
N LEU A 56 5.93 1.00 3.07
CA LEU A 56 6.38 -0.39 2.96
C LEU A 56 5.33 -1.24 2.24
N HIS A 57 4.07 -1.12 2.64
CA HIS A 57 2.97 -1.85 2.01
C HIS A 57 2.75 -1.44 0.54
N LEU A 58 2.90 -0.15 0.21
CA LEU A 58 2.85 0.33 -1.18
C LEU A 58 4.02 -0.21 -2.02
N ALA A 59 5.24 -0.19 -1.49
CA ALA A 59 6.40 -0.76 -2.16
C ALA A 59 6.23 -2.27 -2.40
N GLN A 60 5.81 -3.02 -1.38
CA GLN A 60 5.53 -4.45 -1.50
C GLN A 60 4.41 -4.73 -2.52
N ALA A 61 3.35 -3.93 -2.53
CA ALA A 61 2.28 -4.02 -3.52
C ALA A 61 2.80 -3.77 -4.95
N LYS A 62 3.63 -2.76 -5.14
CA LYS A 62 4.22 -2.46 -6.45
C LYS A 62 5.15 -3.57 -6.93
N CYS A 63 6.01 -4.12 -6.07
CA CYS A 63 6.83 -5.29 -6.41
C CYS A 63 5.98 -6.50 -6.84
N ARG A 64 4.84 -6.73 -6.18
CA ARG A 64 3.92 -7.83 -6.54
C ARG A 64 3.21 -7.61 -7.88
N LEU A 65 2.79 -6.38 -8.17
CA LEU A 65 2.12 -6.04 -9.43
C LEU A 65 3.07 -5.98 -10.62
N PHE A 66 4.35 -5.67 -10.37
CA PHE A 66 5.37 -5.46 -11.38
C PHE A 66 6.62 -6.30 -11.06
N PRO A 67 6.56 -7.63 -11.23
CA PRO A 67 7.64 -8.54 -10.85
C PRO A 67 8.93 -8.34 -11.64
N ASP A 68 8.87 -7.65 -12.79
CA ASP A 68 10.03 -7.34 -13.62
C ASP A 68 10.80 -6.09 -13.13
N LEU A 69 10.24 -5.31 -12.20
CA LEU A 69 10.94 -4.18 -11.61
C LEU A 69 11.96 -4.65 -10.58
N ASP A 70 13.11 -3.99 -10.57
CA ASP A 70 14.10 -4.17 -9.50
C ASP A 70 13.50 -3.73 -8.14
N PRO A 71 13.39 -4.64 -7.15
CA PRO A 71 12.76 -4.30 -5.88
C PRO A 71 13.47 -3.18 -5.13
N ALA A 72 14.80 -3.09 -5.21
CA ALA A 72 15.55 -2.04 -4.53
C ALA A 72 15.18 -0.65 -5.07
N THR A 73 15.01 -0.53 -6.38
CA THR A 73 14.52 0.69 -7.04
C THR A 73 13.10 1.03 -6.57
N VAL A 74 12.21 0.05 -6.46
CA VAL A 74 10.85 0.26 -5.94
C VAL A 74 10.88 0.75 -4.49
N TYR A 75 11.67 0.10 -3.61
CA TYR A 75 11.80 0.54 -2.22
C TYR A 75 12.35 1.97 -2.11
N GLN A 76 13.32 2.34 -2.94
CA GLN A 76 13.85 3.71 -2.99
C GLN A 76 12.78 4.75 -3.40
N GLU A 77 11.94 4.44 -4.38
CA GLU A 77 10.83 5.32 -4.81
C GLU A 77 9.89 5.65 -3.65
N TYR A 78 9.66 4.69 -2.75
CA TYR A 78 8.84 4.87 -1.56
C TYR A 78 9.62 5.38 -0.33
N GLY A 79 10.89 5.78 -0.49
CA GLY A 79 11.72 6.33 0.57
C GLY A 79 12.25 5.31 1.58
N LEU A 80 12.37 4.05 1.17
CA LEU A 80 12.81 2.92 2.01
C LEU A 80 14.23 2.43 1.68
N GLY A 81 15.00 3.20 0.91
CA GLY A 81 16.40 2.89 0.59
C GLY A 81 17.33 3.07 1.80
N ASP A 82 18.42 2.30 1.84
CA ASP A 82 19.42 2.27 2.93
C ASP A 82 19.90 3.67 3.34
N GLY A 83 19.26 4.19 4.38
CA GLY A 83 19.52 5.49 5.00
C GLY A 83 18.96 5.57 6.42
N GLN A 84 18.81 4.42 7.09
CA GLN A 84 18.59 4.28 8.52
C GLN A 84 18.99 2.86 8.93
N GLY A 85 20.29 2.71 9.19
CA GLY A 85 20.79 1.72 10.16
C GLY A 85 20.75 2.31 11.56
#